data_AF-A0A2V4WU50-F1
#
_entry.id   AF-A0A2V4WU50-F1
#
_cell.length_a   1.000
_cell.length_b   1.000
_cell.length_c   1.000
_cell.angle_alpha   90.00
_cell.angle_beta   90.00
_cell.angle_gamma   90.00
#
_symmetry.space_group_name_H-M   'P 1'
#
loop_
_entity.id
_entity.type
_entity.pdbx_description
1 polymer ?
#
loop_
_entity_poly.entity_id
_entity_poly.type
_entity_poly.pdbx_seq_one_letter_code
_entity_poly.pdbx_strand_id
1 'polypeptide(L)'
;MKAIINRIKNLSFSILFIVALIGCNSKNKNKESVKNHQRITSQNVLSTVIDSINSEIKNGDYGLIDRFMLIQNDELLADFRYNQDYETLVKKYDTTSHQYNFNSTDWHPYYKQTELHSLQSVTKSMTSILLGIALDLNADYNVSNKAMPLLTGYDTDDLDKRKQNISIEDLLTMRSGLQWNEETDHNDTTNDCFLLESSNNWIEYVLSKPMDTIPGTKFVYNGGGTVLLGKIIRTMTGKRIDHWAEEKLFEPLGIKDYYWKETPDGEIDTEGGLYLKAEYLAKIGVLFLNKGKWNGKQIVSEHWVTTSTSPLLKDVKPQWQNVTGYGYQWWIPEYTDNGKTNIYSANGYGGQYLMIAPEHNLIIVFNGWNINDEPEKSTYRVLQDRIIPALKKN
;
A
#
# COMPACT_ATOMS: atom_id res chain seq x y z
N MET A 1 -35.01 -16.54 13.29
CA MET A 1 -35.86 -15.34 13.36
C MET A 1 -35.39 -14.56 14.58
N LYS A 2 -34.93 -13.32 14.57
CA LYS A 2 -34.61 -12.28 13.57
C LYS A 2 -33.99 -11.19 14.47
N ALA A 3 -32.91 -10.55 14.03
CA ALA A 3 -32.37 -9.28 14.57
C ALA A 3 -31.98 -9.33 16.08
N ILE A 4 -30.71 -9.37 16.49
CA ILE A 4 -29.67 -8.34 16.30
C ILE A 4 -28.33 -9.06 16.56
N ILE A 5 -27.77 -9.71 15.51
CA ILE A 5 -26.48 -10.45 15.51
C ILE A 5 -25.53 -9.94 14.40
N ASN A 6 -25.81 -8.81 13.75
CA ASN A 6 -25.28 -8.52 12.41
C ASN A 6 -24.25 -7.39 12.26
N ARG A 7 -23.52 -6.94 13.30
CA ARG A 7 -22.51 -5.89 13.08
C ARG A 7 -21.10 -6.07 13.63
N ILE A 8 -20.80 -7.02 14.51
CA ILE A 8 -19.42 -7.25 14.97
C ILE A 8 -19.15 -8.75 15.16
N LYS A 9 -19.34 -9.52 14.08
CA LYS A 9 -18.75 -10.87 13.87
C LYS A 9 -17.61 -10.84 12.83
N ASN A 10 -17.20 -9.64 12.40
CA ASN A 10 -16.04 -9.45 11.51
C ASN A 10 -14.71 -9.23 12.25
N LEU A 11 -14.72 -9.18 13.58
CA LEU A 11 -13.55 -9.26 14.46
C LEU A 11 -14.05 -9.67 15.85
N SER A 12 -13.57 -10.77 16.44
CA SER A 12 -13.40 -10.92 17.90
C SER A 12 -12.76 -12.25 18.31
N PHE A 13 -11.64 -12.15 19.04
CA PHE A 13 -11.18 -13.09 20.07
C PHE A 13 -11.83 -12.74 21.43
N SER A 14 -12.12 -13.75 22.26
CA SER A 14 -12.92 -13.76 23.50
C SER A 14 -12.35 -12.92 24.67
N ILE A 15 -13.12 -12.00 25.29
CA ILE A 15 -13.95 -12.06 26.55
C ILE A 15 -13.21 -12.29 27.88
N LEU A 16 -13.37 -11.33 28.82
CA LEU A 16 -13.86 -11.60 30.19
C LEU A 16 -14.67 -10.41 30.77
N PHE A 17 -15.76 -10.74 31.47
CA PHE A 17 -16.83 -9.88 32.03
C PHE A 17 -16.59 -9.63 33.54
N ILE A 18 -17.10 -8.52 34.11
CA ILE A 18 -18.04 -8.49 35.27
C ILE A 18 -18.51 -7.04 35.59
N VAL A 19 -19.74 -7.00 36.11
CA VAL A 19 -20.78 -5.97 36.22
C VAL A 19 -20.59 -4.94 37.36
N ALA A 20 -21.21 -3.77 37.19
CA ALA A 20 -21.33 -2.66 38.13
C ALA A 20 -22.31 -2.90 39.32
N LEU A 21 -22.04 -2.30 40.49
CA LEU A 21 -22.94 -1.38 41.21
C LEU A 21 -22.36 -0.91 42.57
N ILE A 22 -22.84 0.25 42.99
CA ILE A 22 -22.40 1.17 44.05
C ILE A 22 -22.54 0.58 45.47
N GLY A 23 -21.58 0.89 46.36
CA GLY A 23 -21.71 0.68 47.80
C GLY A 23 -20.50 1.20 48.61
N CYS A 24 -20.78 1.96 49.66
CA CYS A 24 -19.86 2.77 50.47
C CYS A 24 -18.61 2.09 51.08
N ASN A 25 -17.50 2.85 51.03
CA ASN A 25 -16.53 3.13 52.10
C ASN A 25 -15.80 1.96 52.80
N SER A 26 -14.50 1.77 52.53
CA SER A 26 -13.43 1.96 53.53
C SER A 26 -12.02 1.81 52.90
N LYS A 27 -11.06 2.44 53.56
CA LYS A 27 -9.65 2.65 53.20
C LYS A 27 -8.89 1.35 52.89
N ASN A 28 -8.15 1.29 51.77
CA ASN A 28 -6.69 1.10 51.83
C ASN A 28 -5.95 1.31 50.48
N LYS A 29 -4.71 1.78 50.67
CA LYS A 29 -3.70 2.35 49.78
C LYS A 29 -3.27 1.58 48.51
N ASN A 30 -3.15 2.36 47.42
CA ASN A 30 -2.01 2.53 46.51
C ASN A 30 -1.23 1.30 46.01
N LYS A 31 -1.45 0.93 44.74
CA LYS A 31 -0.44 0.91 43.64
C LYS A 31 -1.08 0.43 42.31
N GLU A 32 -2.01 1.21 41.74
CA GLU A 32 -2.55 0.94 40.39
C GLU A 32 -2.99 2.20 39.61
N SER A 33 -2.88 3.39 40.20
CA SER A 33 -3.47 4.62 39.65
C SER A 33 -2.63 5.33 38.57
N VAL A 34 -1.34 5.03 38.45
CA VAL A 34 -0.44 5.80 37.55
C VAL A 34 -0.61 5.37 36.08
N LYS A 35 -0.75 4.07 35.81
CA LYS A 35 -0.94 3.56 34.43
C LYS A 35 -2.30 3.93 33.83
N ASN A 36 -3.36 3.90 34.64
CA ASN A 36 -4.70 4.27 34.17
C ASN A 36 -4.80 5.77 33.88
N HIS A 37 -4.20 6.62 34.70
CA HIS A 37 -4.25 8.06 34.45
C HIS A 37 -3.45 8.46 33.19
N GLN A 38 -2.23 7.91 33.02
CA GLN A 38 -1.42 8.16 31.81
C GLN A 38 -2.09 7.64 30.53
N ARG A 39 -2.71 6.45 30.56
CA ARG A 39 -3.41 5.90 29.39
C ARG A 39 -4.61 6.78 29.01
N ILE A 40 -5.36 7.28 29.98
CA ILE A 40 -6.49 8.20 29.77
C ILE A 40 -6.01 9.54 29.19
N THR A 41 -4.89 10.09 29.67
CA THR A 41 -4.36 11.36 29.14
C THR A 41 -3.87 11.23 27.70
N SER A 42 -3.15 10.16 27.34
CA SER A 42 -2.75 9.92 25.94
C SER A 42 -3.94 9.75 25.01
N GLN A 43 -4.98 9.03 25.45
CA GLN A 43 -6.18 8.80 24.64
C GLN A 43 -6.90 10.13 24.34
N ASN A 44 -6.97 11.03 25.31
CA ASN A 44 -7.57 12.36 25.14
C ASN A 44 -6.75 13.26 24.19
N VAL A 45 -5.41 13.22 24.28
CA VAL A 45 -4.53 13.97 23.37
C VAL A 45 -4.64 13.43 21.95
N LEU A 46 -4.61 12.11 21.77
CA LEU A 46 -4.76 11.49 20.46
C LEU A 46 -6.11 11.82 19.83
N SER A 47 -7.21 11.75 20.60
CA SER A 47 -8.55 12.16 20.13
C SER A 47 -8.55 13.60 19.63
N THR A 48 -7.94 14.52 20.37
CA THR A 48 -7.85 15.93 19.98
C THR A 48 -7.07 16.11 18.68
N VAL A 49 -6.00 15.34 18.48
CA VAL A 49 -5.21 15.37 17.25
C VAL A 49 -6.00 14.80 16.07
N ILE A 50 -6.73 13.70 16.27
CA ILE A 50 -7.63 13.12 15.25
C ILE A 50 -8.70 14.14 14.83
N ASP A 51 -9.32 14.83 15.78
CA ASP A 51 -10.34 15.84 15.51
C ASP A 51 -9.77 17.06 14.75
N SER A 52 -8.54 17.46 15.08
CA SER A 52 -7.82 18.51 14.36
C SER A 52 -7.56 18.11 12.91
N ILE A 53 -7.01 16.91 12.67
CA ILE A 53 -6.77 16.39 11.31
C ILE A 53 -8.08 16.32 10.52
N ASN A 54 -9.15 15.81 11.12
CA ASN A 54 -10.46 15.76 10.48
C ASN A 54 -10.99 17.15 10.07
N SER A 55 -10.80 18.15 10.93
CA SER A 55 -11.21 19.53 10.65
C SER A 55 -10.37 20.15 9.52
N GLU A 56 -9.06 19.94 9.53
CA GLU A 56 -8.13 20.40 8.50
C GLU A 56 -8.44 19.76 7.13
N ILE A 57 -8.78 18.46 7.09
CA ILE A 57 -9.22 17.81 5.85
C ILE A 57 -10.52 18.43 5.32
N LYS A 58 -11.51 18.70 6.18
CA LYS A 58 -12.76 19.37 5.77
C LYS A 58 -12.55 20.78 5.22
N ASN A 59 -11.52 21.46 5.69
CA ASN A 59 -11.15 22.79 5.21
C ASN A 59 -10.38 22.76 3.89
N GLY A 60 -9.95 21.58 3.43
CA GLY A 60 -9.20 21.41 2.18
C GLY A 60 -7.68 21.52 2.34
N ASP A 61 -7.15 21.64 3.57
CA ASP A 61 -5.70 21.81 3.80
C ASP A 61 -4.87 20.64 3.25
N TYR A 62 -5.48 19.45 3.17
CA TYR A 62 -4.87 18.23 2.64
C TYR A 62 -5.29 17.91 1.19
N GLY A 63 -6.00 18.84 0.53
CA GLY A 63 -6.57 18.66 -0.81
C GLY A 63 -7.77 17.70 -0.85
N LEU A 64 -7.92 16.99 -1.96
CA LEU A 64 -8.93 15.98 -2.21
C LEU A 64 -8.61 14.69 -1.46
N ILE A 65 -9.06 14.62 -0.21
CA ILE A 65 -9.09 13.39 0.57
C ILE A 65 -10.50 12.82 0.51
N ASP A 66 -10.59 11.50 0.34
CA ASP A 66 -11.82 10.73 0.27
C ASP A 66 -12.07 9.98 1.58
N ARG A 67 -10.99 9.46 2.18
CA ARG A 67 -11.08 8.66 3.40
C ARG A 67 -9.85 8.82 4.29
N PHE A 68 -10.10 8.89 5.59
CA PHE A 68 -9.09 8.79 6.64
C PHE A 68 -9.52 7.75 7.66
N MET A 69 -8.76 6.66 7.74
CA MET A 69 -8.96 5.58 8.71
C MET A 69 -7.73 5.45 9.61
N LEU A 70 -7.96 5.29 10.91
CA LEU A 70 -6.92 5.05 11.91
C LEU A 70 -7.35 3.88 12.80
N ILE A 71 -6.50 2.87 12.88
CA ILE A 71 -6.68 1.70 13.72
C ILE A 71 -5.49 1.60 14.66
N GLN A 72 -5.75 1.37 15.95
CA GLN A 72 -4.70 1.11 16.93
C GLN A 72 -5.13 0.00 17.90
N ASN A 73 -4.24 -0.97 18.16
CA ASN A 73 -4.53 -2.11 19.05
C ASN A 73 -5.85 -2.81 18.72
N ASP A 74 -6.08 -3.07 17.43
CA ASP A 74 -7.31 -3.67 16.90
C ASP A 74 -8.61 -2.83 17.10
N GLU A 75 -8.51 -1.60 17.60
CA GLU A 75 -9.62 -0.67 17.74
C GLU A 75 -9.63 0.37 16.62
N LEU A 76 -10.80 0.59 16.03
CA LEU A 76 -11.02 1.65 15.04
C LEU A 76 -11.19 2.99 15.76
N LEU A 77 -10.17 3.86 15.67
CA LEU A 77 -10.15 5.17 16.31
C LEU A 77 -10.73 6.27 15.42
N ALA A 78 -10.59 6.13 14.10
CA ALA A 78 -11.19 7.04 13.12
C ALA A 78 -11.58 6.28 11.85
N ASP A 79 -12.71 6.67 11.25
CA ASP A 79 -13.13 6.28 9.91
C ASP A 79 -13.99 7.41 9.32
N PHE A 80 -13.31 8.45 8.85
CA PHE A 80 -13.94 9.61 8.25
C PHE A 80 -13.99 9.46 6.73
N ARG A 81 -15.12 9.88 6.15
CA ARG A 81 -15.37 9.89 4.72
C ARG A 81 -15.70 11.32 4.30
N TYR A 82 -15.18 11.73 3.16
CA TYR A 82 -15.32 13.08 2.63
C TYR A 82 -15.81 12.98 1.19
N ASN A 83 -17.00 13.51 0.94
CA ASN A 83 -17.60 13.44 -0.39
C ASN A 83 -17.04 14.56 -1.26
N GLN A 84 -16.50 14.20 -2.41
CA GLN A 84 -16.02 15.13 -3.43
C GLN A 84 -16.94 15.07 -4.67
N ASP A 85 -17.20 16.21 -5.28
CA ASP A 85 -17.93 16.27 -6.56
C ASP A 85 -16.93 16.13 -7.72
N TYR A 86 -16.48 14.89 -7.95
CA TYR A 86 -15.53 14.60 -9.02
C TYR A 86 -16.07 14.98 -10.39
N GLU A 87 -17.37 14.80 -10.66
CA GLU A 87 -17.99 15.19 -11.92
C GLU A 87 -17.81 16.67 -12.23
N THR A 88 -17.92 17.55 -11.22
CA THR A 88 -17.65 18.97 -11.43
C THR A 88 -16.15 19.28 -11.48
N LEU A 89 -15.35 18.65 -10.62
CA LEU A 89 -13.90 18.89 -10.56
C LEU A 89 -13.21 18.55 -11.90
N VAL A 90 -13.65 17.50 -12.58
CA VAL A 90 -13.00 17.03 -13.81
C VAL A 90 -13.49 17.69 -15.10
N LYS A 91 -14.56 18.51 -15.07
CA LYS A 91 -15.14 19.17 -16.27
C LYS A 91 -14.15 19.97 -17.10
N LYS A 92 -13.06 20.46 -16.48
CA LYS A 92 -12.00 21.24 -17.13
C LYS A 92 -10.95 20.38 -17.84
N TYR A 93 -10.98 19.06 -17.66
CA TYR A 93 -10.03 18.12 -18.25
C TYR A 93 -10.69 17.28 -19.34
N ASP A 94 -9.85 16.67 -20.17
CA ASP A 94 -10.30 15.62 -21.07
C ASP A 94 -10.63 14.36 -20.26
N THR A 95 -11.91 14.01 -20.24
CA THR A 95 -12.44 12.81 -19.59
C THR A 95 -12.81 11.73 -20.61
N THR A 96 -12.53 11.97 -21.89
CA THR A 96 -12.86 11.03 -22.94
C THR A 96 -11.96 9.80 -22.84
N SER A 97 -12.62 8.64 -22.94
CA SER A 97 -12.01 7.32 -23.12
C SER A 97 -11.21 6.72 -21.94
N HIS A 98 -11.36 5.39 -21.86
CA HIS A 98 -10.37 4.42 -21.40
C HIS A 98 -9.91 4.42 -19.91
N GLN A 99 -9.63 3.23 -19.38
CA GLN A 99 -9.36 2.96 -17.96
C GLN A 99 -8.05 3.55 -17.38
N TYR A 100 -7.12 4.02 -18.21
CA TYR A 100 -5.90 4.73 -17.76
C TYR A 100 -6.03 6.27 -17.81
N ASN A 101 -7.17 6.84 -18.23
CA ASN A 101 -7.38 8.29 -18.10
C ASN A 101 -7.70 8.67 -16.63
N PHE A 102 -6.74 9.30 -15.94
CA PHE A 102 -6.85 9.64 -14.51
C PHE A 102 -7.93 10.68 -14.18
N ASN A 103 -8.44 11.41 -15.18
CA ASN A 103 -9.55 12.35 -15.02
C ASN A 103 -10.91 11.71 -15.30
N SER A 104 -10.98 10.44 -15.71
CA SER A 104 -12.25 9.76 -15.98
C SER A 104 -12.94 9.32 -14.70
N THR A 105 -14.14 9.84 -14.43
CA THR A 105 -14.96 9.51 -13.25
C THR A 105 -15.53 8.10 -13.25
N ASP A 106 -15.51 7.40 -14.40
CA ASP A 106 -15.93 6.00 -14.51
C ASP A 106 -14.85 5.03 -13.99
N TRP A 107 -13.61 5.49 -13.93
CA TRP A 107 -12.47 4.66 -13.55
C TRP A 107 -11.74 5.20 -12.33
N HIS A 108 -11.84 6.50 -12.05
CA HIS A 108 -11.02 7.19 -11.08
C HIS A 108 -11.77 8.31 -10.35
N PRO A 109 -11.48 8.57 -9.06
CA PRO A 109 -10.75 7.68 -8.16
C PRO A 109 -11.51 6.38 -7.88
N TYR A 110 -12.82 6.37 -8.11
CA TYR A 110 -13.68 5.24 -7.86
C TYR A 110 -13.96 4.45 -9.14
N TYR A 111 -13.92 3.13 -9.03
CA TYR A 111 -14.34 2.27 -10.12
C TYR A 111 -15.86 2.34 -10.29
N LYS A 112 -16.33 2.90 -11.41
CA LYS A 112 -17.74 2.94 -11.84
C LYS A 112 -18.72 3.35 -10.75
N GLN A 113 -18.39 4.42 -10.02
CA GLN A 113 -19.20 4.94 -8.91
C GLN A 113 -19.46 3.93 -7.78
N THR A 114 -18.54 2.98 -7.57
CA THR A 114 -18.58 2.04 -6.44
C THR A 114 -17.71 2.54 -5.28
N GLU A 115 -17.68 1.78 -4.19
CA GLU A 115 -16.79 2.01 -3.04
C GLU A 115 -15.34 1.54 -3.28
N LEU A 116 -15.04 1.00 -4.46
CA LEU A 116 -13.70 0.55 -4.82
C LEU A 116 -12.88 1.76 -5.24
N HIS A 117 -11.91 2.12 -4.40
CA HIS A 117 -11.02 3.24 -4.65
C HIS A 117 -9.72 2.75 -5.29
N SER A 118 -9.21 3.49 -6.26
CA SER A 118 -7.91 3.24 -6.88
C SER A 118 -6.82 3.22 -5.82
N LEU A 119 -5.95 2.21 -5.88
CA LEU A 119 -4.79 2.10 -5.00
C LEU A 119 -3.54 2.73 -5.62
N GLN A 120 -3.54 2.97 -6.93
CA GLN A 120 -2.35 3.39 -7.67
C GLN A 120 -1.15 2.52 -7.26
N SER A 121 0.02 3.12 -7.03
CA SER A 121 1.24 2.40 -6.64
C SER A 121 1.18 1.59 -5.32
N VAL A 122 0.12 1.70 -4.48
CA VAL A 122 -0.09 0.73 -3.39
C VAL A 122 -0.27 -0.70 -3.96
N THR A 123 -0.73 -0.83 -5.20
CA THR A 123 -0.82 -2.09 -5.96
C THR A 123 0.52 -2.83 -6.00
N LYS A 124 1.64 -2.11 -6.11
CA LYS A 124 2.99 -2.69 -6.16
C LYS A 124 3.32 -3.51 -4.92
N SER A 125 2.91 -3.02 -3.74
CA SER A 125 3.06 -3.75 -2.49
C SER A 125 2.18 -5.01 -2.46
N MET A 126 1.01 -5.00 -3.10
CA MET A 126 0.16 -6.20 -3.23
C MET A 126 0.81 -7.24 -4.15
N THR A 127 1.40 -6.79 -5.27
CA THR A 127 2.20 -7.64 -6.16
C THR A 127 3.38 -8.27 -5.42
N SER A 128 4.09 -7.50 -4.59
CA SER A 128 5.18 -8.01 -3.74
C SER A 128 4.71 -9.08 -2.75
N ILE A 129 3.56 -8.88 -2.09
CA ILE A 129 2.96 -9.89 -1.21
C ILE A 129 2.74 -11.21 -1.96
N LEU A 130 2.12 -11.12 -3.13
CA LEU A 130 1.74 -12.28 -3.95
C LEU A 130 2.96 -13.02 -4.50
N LEU A 131 4.02 -12.30 -4.86
CA LEU A 131 5.30 -12.87 -5.21
C LEU A 131 5.95 -13.59 -4.03
N GLY A 132 5.91 -13.00 -2.84
CA GLY A 132 6.41 -13.65 -1.62
C GLY A 132 5.73 -14.98 -1.34
N ILE A 133 4.39 -15.01 -1.43
CA ILE A 133 3.63 -16.25 -1.31
C ILE A 133 4.02 -17.26 -2.40
N ALA A 134 4.23 -16.80 -3.65
CA ALA A 134 4.64 -17.67 -4.74
C ALA A 134 6.03 -18.26 -4.52
N LEU A 135 6.99 -17.48 -4.03
CA LEU A 135 8.35 -17.95 -3.71
C LEU A 135 8.34 -18.95 -2.54
N ASP A 136 7.61 -18.63 -1.46
CA ASP A 136 7.49 -19.52 -0.30
C ASP A 136 6.89 -20.89 -0.65
N LEU A 137 6.00 -20.94 -1.66
CA LEU A 137 5.35 -22.17 -2.11
C LEU A 137 6.11 -22.90 -3.23
N ASN A 138 7.13 -22.29 -3.84
CA ASN A 138 7.91 -22.87 -4.93
C ASN A 138 9.41 -22.80 -4.63
N ALA A 139 9.94 -23.87 -4.02
CA ALA A 139 11.32 -23.94 -3.55
C ALA A 139 12.40 -23.85 -4.66
N ASP A 140 12.02 -24.02 -5.93
CA ASP A 140 12.92 -23.89 -7.08
C ASP A 140 13.28 -22.43 -7.40
N TYR A 141 12.57 -21.48 -6.80
CA TYR A 141 12.73 -20.05 -7.03
C TYR A 141 13.03 -19.29 -5.72
N ASN A 142 13.82 -18.24 -5.84
CA ASN A 142 14.16 -17.26 -4.82
C ASN A 142 14.42 -15.90 -5.50
N VAL A 143 14.61 -14.86 -4.70
CA VAL A 143 14.78 -13.49 -5.21
C VAL A 143 16.05 -13.30 -6.06
N SER A 144 17.04 -14.18 -5.96
CA SER A 144 18.28 -14.10 -6.76
C SER A 144 18.14 -14.72 -8.16
N ASN A 145 17.05 -15.45 -8.45
CA ASN A 145 16.78 -15.95 -9.80
C ASN A 145 16.75 -14.80 -10.82
N LYS A 146 17.27 -15.06 -12.02
CA LYS A 146 17.21 -14.10 -13.13
C LYS A 146 15.78 -13.99 -13.64
N ALA A 147 15.37 -12.75 -13.92
CA ALA A 147 14.01 -12.44 -14.37
C ALA A 147 13.75 -12.93 -15.79
N MET A 148 14.73 -12.75 -16.70
CA MET A 148 14.56 -13.00 -18.13
C MET A 148 14.12 -14.43 -18.48
N PRO A 149 14.71 -15.51 -17.91
CA PRO A 149 14.24 -16.88 -18.17
C PRO A 149 12.79 -17.14 -17.74
N LEU A 150 12.21 -16.30 -16.89
CA LEU A 150 10.84 -16.42 -16.39
C LEU A 150 9.84 -15.59 -17.20
N LEU A 151 10.30 -14.77 -18.15
CA LEU A 151 9.48 -13.95 -19.04
C LEU A 151 9.27 -14.67 -20.38
N THR A 152 8.84 -15.94 -20.33
CA THR A 152 8.67 -16.78 -21.51
C THR A 152 7.61 -16.21 -22.46
N GLY A 153 7.86 -16.29 -23.77
CA GLY A 153 6.92 -15.85 -24.81
C GLY A 153 7.09 -14.41 -25.26
N TYR A 154 8.11 -13.71 -24.79
CA TYR A 154 8.47 -12.37 -25.26
C TYR A 154 9.90 -12.39 -25.81
N ASP A 155 10.07 -11.84 -27.01
CA ASP A 155 11.39 -11.65 -27.59
C ASP A 155 12.06 -10.47 -26.91
N THR A 156 13.26 -10.71 -26.40
CA THR A 156 14.04 -9.68 -25.74
C THR A 156 15.18 -9.32 -26.66
N ASP A 157 15.32 -8.04 -26.93
CA ASP A 157 16.47 -7.56 -27.68
C ASP A 157 17.75 -7.89 -26.90
N ASP A 158 18.44 -8.94 -27.33
CA ASP A 158 19.61 -9.56 -26.68
C ASP A 158 20.92 -8.78 -26.93
N LEU A 159 20.83 -7.59 -27.53
CA LEU A 159 21.99 -6.75 -27.82
C LEU A 159 22.73 -6.33 -26.54
N ASP A 160 22.03 -6.13 -25.41
CA ASP A 160 22.66 -5.80 -24.13
C ASP A 160 22.56 -6.94 -23.11
N LYS A 161 23.69 -7.64 -22.91
CA LYS A 161 23.81 -8.75 -21.97
C LYS A 161 23.50 -8.38 -20.51
N ARG A 162 23.51 -7.09 -20.13
CA ARG A 162 23.13 -6.66 -18.77
C ARG A 162 21.68 -7.01 -18.45
N LYS A 163 20.80 -7.01 -19.44
CA LYS A 163 19.37 -7.34 -19.28
C LYS A 163 19.17 -8.76 -18.74
N GLN A 164 19.98 -9.72 -19.20
CA GLN A 164 19.99 -11.11 -18.73
C GLN A 164 20.44 -11.26 -17.27
N ASN A 165 21.08 -10.24 -16.69
CA ASN A 165 21.55 -10.26 -15.32
C ASN A 165 20.55 -9.68 -14.30
N ILE A 166 19.44 -9.10 -14.74
CA ILE A 166 18.38 -8.59 -13.85
C ILE A 166 17.82 -9.75 -13.03
N SER A 167 17.88 -9.64 -11.70
CA SER A 167 17.26 -10.58 -10.78
C SER A 167 15.85 -10.15 -10.37
N ILE A 168 15.09 -11.07 -9.76
CA ILE A 168 13.80 -10.74 -9.14
C ILE A 168 13.99 -9.69 -8.03
N GLU A 169 15.07 -9.77 -7.25
CA GLU A 169 15.42 -8.79 -6.22
C GLU A 169 15.67 -7.39 -6.81
N ASP A 170 16.31 -7.31 -7.97
CA ASP A 170 16.54 -6.03 -8.65
C ASP A 170 15.22 -5.37 -9.05
N LEU A 171 14.24 -6.15 -9.51
CA LEU A 171 12.89 -5.64 -9.79
C LEU A 171 12.18 -5.21 -8.50
N LEU A 172 12.18 -6.05 -7.46
CA LEU A 172 11.56 -5.76 -6.17
C LEU A 172 12.12 -4.50 -5.48
N THR A 173 13.40 -4.22 -5.68
CA THR A 173 14.10 -3.08 -5.07
C THR A 173 14.24 -1.88 -6.00
N MET A 174 13.58 -1.88 -7.16
CA MET A 174 13.62 -0.77 -8.14
C MET A 174 15.04 -0.47 -8.65
N ARG A 175 15.86 -1.51 -8.85
CA ARG A 175 17.26 -1.44 -9.31
C ARG A 175 17.50 -2.25 -10.58
N SER A 176 16.50 -2.36 -11.45
CA SER A 176 16.61 -3.15 -12.69
C SER A 176 17.73 -2.66 -13.62
N GLY A 177 18.08 -1.37 -13.56
CA GLY A 177 19.04 -0.75 -14.46
C GLY A 177 18.47 -0.41 -15.84
N LEU A 178 17.18 -0.67 -16.09
CA LEU A 178 16.47 -0.18 -17.27
C LEU A 178 16.39 1.35 -17.24
N GLN A 179 16.57 1.99 -18.39
CA GLN A 179 16.31 3.41 -18.54
C GLN A 179 14.80 3.64 -18.36
N TRP A 180 14.44 4.40 -17.33
CA TRP A 180 13.04 4.62 -16.95
C TRP A 180 12.84 6.02 -16.38
N ASN A 181 11.78 6.69 -16.82
CA ASN A 181 11.37 8.03 -16.40
C ASN A 181 9.90 8.02 -15.94
N GLU A 182 9.61 7.89 -14.65
CA GLU A 182 8.23 7.88 -14.14
C GLU A 182 7.98 8.89 -13.03
N GLU A 183 9.04 9.54 -12.53
CA GLU A 183 8.90 10.55 -11.48
C GLU A 183 8.58 11.95 -12.04
N THR A 184 8.44 12.12 -13.35
CA THR A 184 7.93 13.37 -13.95
C THR A 184 6.41 13.46 -13.87
N ASP A 185 5.85 14.66 -14.13
CA ASP A 185 4.41 14.88 -14.20
C ASP A 185 3.73 13.86 -15.15
N HIS A 186 2.54 13.38 -14.82
CA HIS A 186 1.83 12.41 -15.66
C HIS A 186 1.34 13.02 -17.00
N ASN A 187 1.33 14.34 -17.12
CA ASN A 187 1.11 15.06 -18.39
C ASN A 187 2.38 15.17 -19.25
N ASP A 188 3.54 14.74 -18.75
CA ASP A 188 4.78 14.68 -19.51
C ASP A 188 4.75 13.51 -20.49
N THR A 189 4.75 13.82 -21.79
CA THR A 189 4.76 12.83 -22.87
C THR A 189 6.02 11.93 -22.89
N THR A 190 7.03 12.23 -22.09
CA THR A 190 8.24 11.42 -21.91
C THR A 190 8.18 10.52 -20.67
N ASN A 191 7.08 10.56 -19.91
CA ASN A 191 6.85 9.68 -18.77
C ASN A 191 6.59 8.25 -19.26
N ASP A 192 7.46 7.33 -18.86
CA ASP A 192 7.45 5.93 -19.26
C ASP A 192 6.26 5.15 -18.69
N CYS A 193 5.67 5.57 -17.56
CA CYS A 193 4.41 4.99 -17.06
C CYS A 193 3.26 5.35 -17.99
N PHE A 194 3.12 6.61 -18.39
CA PHE A 194 2.09 7.02 -19.36
C PHE A 194 2.26 6.36 -20.73
N LEU A 195 3.51 6.26 -21.22
CA LEU A 195 3.81 5.60 -22.49
C LEU A 195 3.57 4.08 -22.43
N LEU A 196 3.87 3.45 -21.29
CA LEU A 196 3.52 2.06 -21.02
C LEU A 196 2.00 1.87 -21.06
N GLU A 197 1.24 2.69 -20.33
CA GLU A 197 -0.23 2.62 -20.28
C GLU A 197 -0.87 2.81 -21.66
N SER A 198 -0.22 3.58 -22.53
CA SER A 198 -0.64 3.81 -23.92
C SER A 198 -0.19 2.70 -24.90
N SER A 199 0.61 1.73 -24.46
CA SER A 199 1.16 0.67 -25.32
C SER A 199 0.21 -0.52 -25.45
N ASN A 200 0.30 -1.26 -26.56
CA ASN A 200 -0.52 -2.46 -26.82
C ASN A 200 -0.03 -3.71 -26.06
N ASN A 201 1.22 -3.71 -25.59
CA ASN A 201 1.81 -4.83 -24.87
C ASN A 201 2.82 -4.29 -23.87
N TRP A 202 2.42 -4.31 -22.60
CA TRP A 202 3.16 -3.68 -21.53
C TRP A 202 4.49 -4.39 -21.26
N ILE A 203 4.52 -5.72 -21.33
CA ILE A 203 5.74 -6.50 -21.09
C ILE A 203 6.76 -6.25 -22.21
N GLU A 204 6.35 -6.27 -23.47
CA GLU A 204 7.22 -5.93 -24.60
C GLU A 204 7.75 -4.51 -24.50
N TYR A 205 6.89 -3.55 -24.12
CA TYR A 205 7.32 -2.17 -23.93
C TYR A 205 8.45 -2.07 -22.89
N VAL A 206 8.28 -2.67 -21.71
CA VAL A 206 9.31 -2.66 -20.66
C VAL A 206 10.60 -3.36 -21.14
N LEU A 207 10.46 -4.50 -21.82
CA LEU A 207 11.60 -5.26 -22.35
C LEU A 207 12.30 -4.57 -23.50
N SER A 208 11.64 -3.66 -24.22
CA SER A 208 12.24 -2.84 -25.28
C SER A 208 13.13 -1.72 -24.73
N LYS A 209 12.98 -1.35 -23.45
CA LYS A 209 13.76 -0.26 -22.86
C LYS A 209 15.27 -0.60 -22.88
N PRO A 210 16.13 0.38 -23.22
CA PRO A 210 17.56 0.20 -23.13
C PRO A 210 18.02 0.15 -21.66
N MET A 211 19.22 -0.36 -21.44
CA MET A 211 19.85 -0.38 -20.12
C MET A 211 20.62 0.92 -19.86
N ASP A 212 20.32 1.61 -18.75
CA ASP A 212 21.06 2.77 -18.24
C ASP A 212 22.28 2.30 -17.40
N THR A 213 22.02 1.47 -16.39
CA THR A 213 23.03 1.06 -15.39
C THR A 213 23.14 -0.46 -15.24
N ILE A 214 24.06 -0.92 -14.39
CA ILE A 214 24.17 -2.34 -14.05
C ILE A 214 23.03 -2.69 -13.07
N PRO A 215 22.31 -3.81 -13.26
CA PRO A 215 21.28 -4.24 -12.31
C PRO A 215 21.82 -4.30 -10.86
N GLY A 216 20.99 -3.88 -9.91
CA GLY A 216 21.30 -3.85 -8.48
C GLY A 216 22.08 -2.63 -8.01
N THR A 217 22.53 -1.74 -8.90
CA THR A 217 23.46 -0.64 -8.53
C THR A 217 22.80 0.71 -8.28
N LYS A 218 21.71 1.05 -8.97
CA LYS A 218 21.05 2.36 -8.90
C LYS A 218 19.55 2.20 -8.73
N PHE A 219 18.98 2.90 -7.75
CA PHE A 219 17.54 2.99 -7.56
C PHE A 219 16.92 3.93 -8.62
N VAL A 220 15.92 3.43 -9.33
CA VAL A 220 15.05 4.18 -10.24
C VAL A 220 13.64 3.63 -10.07
N TYR A 221 12.73 4.42 -9.52
CA TYR A 221 11.35 3.99 -9.31
C TYR A 221 10.70 3.64 -10.65
N ASN A 222 10.23 2.39 -10.80
CA ASN A 222 9.90 1.80 -12.09
C ASN A 222 8.69 0.85 -11.99
N GLY A 223 7.52 1.34 -12.42
CA GLY A 223 6.28 0.58 -12.53
C GLY A 223 6.37 -0.58 -13.52
N GLY A 224 7.07 -0.39 -14.64
CA GLY A 224 7.33 -1.45 -15.61
C GLY A 224 8.03 -2.68 -15.02
N GLY A 225 8.96 -2.49 -14.09
CA GLY A 225 9.59 -3.60 -13.36
C GLY A 225 8.58 -4.42 -12.55
N THR A 226 7.53 -3.78 -12.03
CA THR A 226 6.44 -4.44 -11.31
C THR A 226 5.51 -5.21 -12.24
N VAL A 227 5.30 -4.72 -13.47
CA VAL A 227 4.61 -5.47 -14.54
C VAL A 227 5.32 -6.79 -14.83
N LEU A 228 6.65 -6.76 -14.94
CA LEU A 228 7.45 -7.98 -15.11
C LEU A 228 7.29 -8.95 -13.93
N LEU A 229 7.23 -8.45 -12.69
CA LEU A 229 6.96 -9.29 -11.51
C LEU A 229 5.59 -9.99 -11.60
N GLY A 230 4.57 -9.31 -12.13
CA GLY A 230 3.26 -9.91 -12.41
C GLY A 230 3.36 -11.12 -13.35
N LYS A 231 4.13 -10.98 -14.43
CA LYS A 231 4.38 -12.09 -15.36
C LYS A 231 5.18 -13.22 -14.72
N ILE A 232 6.18 -12.90 -13.91
CA ILE A 232 7.01 -13.88 -13.20
C ILE A 232 6.15 -14.71 -12.24
N ILE A 233 5.23 -14.09 -11.51
CA ILE A 233 4.25 -14.81 -10.66
C ILE A 233 3.47 -15.81 -11.50
N ARG A 234 2.98 -15.41 -12.68
CA ARG A 234 2.26 -16.30 -13.58
C ARG A 234 3.10 -17.47 -14.05
N THR A 235 4.36 -17.24 -14.40
CA THR A 235 5.29 -18.30 -14.80
C THR A 235 5.54 -19.29 -13.67
N MET A 236 5.76 -18.80 -12.44
CA MET A 236 6.02 -19.66 -11.28
C MET A 236 4.78 -20.45 -10.82
N THR A 237 3.60 -19.85 -10.89
CA THR A 237 2.37 -20.40 -10.29
C THR A 237 1.43 -21.06 -11.31
N GLY A 238 1.63 -20.79 -12.60
CA GLY A 238 0.69 -21.16 -13.67
C GLY A 238 -0.63 -20.36 -13.66
N LYS A 239 -0.77 -19.34 -12.80
CA LYS A 239 -2.01 -18.57 -12.60
C LYS A 239 -1.79 -17.10 -12.91
N ARG A 240 -2.77 -16.47 -13.57
CA ARG A 240 -2.81 -15.01 -13.67
C ARG A 240 -2.92 -14.41 -12.26
N ILE A 241 -2.25 -13.28 -12.03
CA ILE A 241 -2.04 -12.76 -10.67
C ILE A 241 -3.34 -12.43 -9.93
N ASP A 242 -4.39 -12.02 -10.64
CA ASP A 242 -5.73 -11.77 -10.07
C ASP A 242 -6.34 -13.06 -9.48
N HIS A 243 -6.27 -14.18 -10.21
CA HIS A 243 -6.72 -15.48 -9.69
C HIS A 243 -5.82 -16.02 -8.58
N TRP A 244 -4.51 -15.77 -8.66
CA TRP A 244 -3.59 -16.09 -7.58
C TRP A 244 -3.89 -15.29 -6.31
N ALA A 245 -4.20 -13.99 -6.46
CA ALA A 245 -4.59 -13.11 -5.37
C ALA A 245 -5.90 -13.54 -4.74
N GLU A 246 -6.90 -13.88 -5.54
CA GLU A 246 -8.18 -14.41 -5.08
C GLU A 246 -7.96 -15.62 -4.15
N GLU A 247 -7.26 -16.65 -4.64
CA GLU A 247 -7.05 -17.91 -3.91
C GLU A 247 -6.15 -17.75 -2.67
N LYS A 248 -5.05 -17.01 -2.79
CA LYS A 248 -3.98 -17.03 -1.78
C LYS A 248 -4.01 -15.87 -0.80
N LEU A 249 -4.67 -14.76 -1.13
CA LEU A 249 -4.66 -13.55 -0.30
C LEU A 249 -6.08 -13.06 0.00
N PHE A 250 -6.91 -12.85 -1.01
CA PHE A 250 -8.21 -12.20 -0.85
C PHE A 250 -9.24 -13.11 -0.19
N GLU A 251 -9.41 -14.36 -0.64
CA GLU A 251 -10.32 -15.31 -0.01
C GLU A 251 -9.98 -15.56 1.47
N PRO A 252 -8.71 -15.85 1.85
CA PRO A 252 -8.35 -16.01 3.27
C PRO A 252 -8.66 -14.79 4.14
N LEU A 253 -8.56 -13.58 3.58
CA LEU A 253 -8.87 -12.32 4.27
C LEU A 253 -10.36 -11.95 4.19
N GLY A 254 -11.17 -12.68 3.41
CA GLY A 254 -12.57 -12.36 3.13
C GLY A 254 -12.72 -11.03 2.38
N ILE A 255 -11.81 -10.75 1.45
CA ILE A 255 -11.93 -9.69 0.45
C ILE A 255 -12.70 -10.30 -0.72
N LYS A 256 -13.89 -9.77 -1.01
CA LYS A 256 -14.83 -10.35 -2.00
C LYS A 256 -15.11 -9.44 -3.17
N ASP A 257 -14.94 -8.14 -2.98
CA ASP A 257 -15.14 -7.14 -4.03
C ASP A 257 -13.80 -6.44 -4.26
N TYR A 258 -13.32 -6.51 -5.50
CA TYR A 258 -12.17 -5.77 -5.99
C TYR A 258 -12.34 -5.56 -7.48
N TYR A 259 -11.58 -4.62 -8.02
CA TYR A 259 -11.40 -4.50 -9.46
C TYR A 259 -9.90 -4.38 -9.71
N TRP A 260 -9.39 -5.09 -10.72
CA TRP A 260 -8.00 -5.01 -11.12
C TRP A 260 -7.95 -4.83 -12.63
N LYS A 261 -7.36 -3.73 -13.11
CA LYS A 261 -7.28 -3.43 -14.53
C LYS A 261 -6.54 -4.54 -15.28
N GLU A 262 -7.10 -4.96 -16.40
CA GLU A 262 -6.40 -5.81 -17.37
C GLU A 262 -5.59 -4.93 -18.32
N THR A 263 -4.37 -5.32 -18.64
CA THR A 263 -3.56 -4.68 -19.68
C THR A 263 -4.10 -5.03 -21.07
N PRO A 264 -3.76 -4.28 -22.14
CA PRO A 264 -4.26 -4.57 -23.49
C PRO A 264 -3.91 -5.97 -24.02
N ASP A 265 -2.83 -6.58 -23.53
CA ASP A 265 -2.40 -7.95 -23.85
C ASP A 265 -3.03 -9.03 -22.95
N GLY A 266 -3.97 -8.66 -22.07
CA GLY A 266 -4.76 -9.59 -21.23
C GLY A 266 -4.06 -10.07 -19.96
N GLU A 267 -2.88 -9.52 -19.65
CA GLU A 267 -2.28 -9.61 -18.32
C GLU A 267 -2.95 -8.59 -17.37
N ILE A 268 -2.44 -8.45 -16.15
CA ILE A 268 -3.01 -7.57 -15.12
C ILE A 268 -2.04 -6.43 -14.85
N ASP A 269 -2.56 -5.22 -14.70
CA ASP A 269 -1.81 -4.02 -14.33
C ASP A 269 -1.36 -4.12 -12.86
N THR A 270 -0.20 -4.73 -12.65
CA THR A 270 0.38 -4.93 -11.31
C THR A 270 1.10 -3.71 -10.76
N GLU A 271 1.16 -2.62 -11.52
CA GLU A 271 1.93 -1.43 -11.15
C GLU A 271 1.04 -0.34 -10.54
N GLY A 272 -0.22 -0.22 -10.99
CA GLY A 272 -1.18 0.76 -10.46
C GLY A 272 -2.64 0.31 -10.41
N GLY A 273 -2.99 -0.83 -11.03
CA GLY A 273 -4.35 -1.10 -11.47
C GLY A 273 -5.35 -1.67 -10.47
N LEU A 274 -4.98 -1.90 -9.20
CA LEU A 274 -5.87 -2.51 -8.21
C LEU A 274 -6.77 -1.47 -7.53
N TYR A 275 -8.02 -1.84 -7.32
CA TYR A 275 -9.02 -1.07 -6.60
C TYR A 275 -9.58 -1.89 -5.45
N LEU A 276 -9.54 -1.33 -4.24
CA LEU A 276 -10.07 -1.93 -3.03
C LEU A 276 -10.89 -0.92 -2.23
N LYS A 277 -11.77 -1.43 -1.39
CA LYS A 277 -12.34 -0.64 -0.29
C LYS A 277 -11.24 -0.38 0.75
N ALA A 278 -11.26 0.77 1.42
CA ALA A 278 -10.28 1.07 2.47
C ALA A 278 -10.29 0.03 3.60
N GLU A 279 -11.45 -0.57 3.92
CA GLU A 279 -11.55 -1.65 4.90
C GLU A 279 -10.76 -2.89 4.48
N TYR A 280 -10.74 -3.21 3.18
CA TYR A 280 -9.97 -4.34 2.65
C TYR A 280 -8.48 -4.05 2.64
N LEU A 281 -8.08 -2.82 2.33
CA LEU A 281 -6.69 -2.39 2.47
C LEU A 281 -6.23 -2.42 3.93
N ALA A 282 -7.09 -2.01 4.88
CA ALA A 282 -6.81 -2.11 6.31
C ALA A 282 -6.60 -3.57 6.78
N LYS A 283 -7.30 -4.55 6.19
CA LYS A 283 -7.04 -5.98 6.47
C LYS A 283 -5.64 -6.40 6.07
N ILE A 284 -5.12 -5.88 4.95
CA ILE A 284 -3.71 -6.11 4.56
C ILE A 284 -2.77 -5.46 5.59
N GLY A 285 -3.12 -4.28 6.09
CA GLY A 285 -2.41 -3.66 7.21
C GLY A 285 -2.35 -4.53 8.45
N VAL A 286 -3.49 -5.10 8.87
CA VAL A 286 -3.58 -6.02 10.02
C VAL A 286 -2.79 -7.30 9.77
N LEU A 287 -2.82 -7.84 8.56
CA LEU A 287 -2.02 -8.99 8.17
C LEU A 287 -0.53 -8.72 8.38
N PHE A 288 -0.02 -7.58 7.91
CA PHE A 288 1.39 -7.20 8.05
C PHE A 288 1.76 -6.85 9.50
N LEU A 289 0.87 -6.16 10.21
CA LEU A 289 1.03 -5.89 11.64
C LEU A 289 1.18 -7.19 12.44
N ASN A 290 0.42 -8.21 12.07
CA ASN A 290 0.48 -9.56 12.65
C ASN A 290 1.49 -10.49 11.95
N LYS A 291 2.51 -9.93 11.31
CA LYS A 291 3.62 -10.68 10.68
C LYS A 291 3.15 -11.78 9.73
N GLY A 292 2.14 -11.47 8.94
CA GLY A 292 1.58 -12.34 7.91
C GLY A 292 0.56 -13.37 8.43
N LYS A 293 0.11 -13.25 9.68
CA LYS A 293 -0.96 -14.10 10.25
C LYS A 293 -2.32 -13.43 10.14
N TRP A 294 -3.31 -14.21 9.73
CA TRP A 294 -4.72 -13.81 9.73
C TRP A 294 -5.54 -14.91 10.41
N ASN A 295 -6.29 -14.56 11.47
CA ASN A 295 -7.07 -15.51 12.27
C ASN A 295 -6.29 -16.76 12.69
N GLY A 296 -5.02 -16.58 13.09
CA GLY A 296 -4.12 -17.67 13.51
C GLY A 296 -3.50 -18.48 12.37
N LYS A 297 -3.90 -18.28 11.11
CA LYS A 297 -3.29 -18.93 9.94
C LYS A 297 -2.21 -18.04 9.34
N GLN A 298 -1.05 -18.62 9.02
CA GLN A 298 -0.02 -17.93 8.24
C GLN A 298 -0.46 -17.82 6.78
N ILE A 299 -0.58 -16.60 6.26
CA ILE A 299 -0.94 -16.33 4.86
C ILE A 299 0.29 -15.91 4.07
N VAL A 300 1.10 -15.01 4.62
CA VAL A 300 2.39 -14.55 4.08
C VAL A 300 3.45 -14.92 5.09
N SER A 301 4.62 -15.46 4.74
CA SER A 301 5.61 -15.82 5.77
C SER A 301 6.05 -14.61 6.60
N GLU A 302 6.35 -14.84 7.90
CA GLU A 302 6.96 -13.82 8.75
C GLU A 302 8.30 -13.33 8.17
N HIS A 303 9.03 -14.23 7.50
CA HIS A 303 10.26 -13.89 6.79
C HIS A 303 9.99 -12.88 5.67
N TRP A 304 9.01 -13.13 4.79
CA TRP A 304 8.68 -12.19 3.72
C TRP A 304 8.21 -10.84 4.27
N VAL A 305 7.33 -10.82 5.27
CA VAL A 305 6.90 -9.56 5.91
C VAL A 305 8.12 -8.78 6.42
N THR A 306 8.99 -9.44 7.19
CA THR A 306 10.17 -8.79 7.79
C THR A 306 11.12 -8.26 6.72
N THR A 307 11.48 -9.08 5.72
CA THR A 307 12.44 -8.70 4.68
C THR A 307 11.86 -7.62 3.77
N SER A 308 10.61 -7.77 3.32
CA SER A 308 9.98 -6.83 2.38
C SER A 308 9.81 -5.44 2.96
N THR A 309 9.63 -5.31 4.27
CA THR A 309 9.51 -4.02 4.97
C THR A 309 10.80 -3.57 5.66
N SER A 310 11.92 -4.24 5.40
CA SER A 310 13.24 -3.81 5.88
C SER A 310 13.81 -2.72 4.95
N PRO A 311 14.61 -1.76 5.49
CA PRO A 311 15.25 -0.73 4.69
C PRO A 311 16.48 -1.30 3.97
N LEU A 312 16.24 -2.16 2.97
CA LEU A 312 17.27 -2.78 2.13
C LEU A 312 18.07 -1.72 1.39
N LEU A 313 17.39 -0.64 0.98
CA LEU A 313 17.96 0.62 0.56
C LEU A 313 17.63 1.66 1.64
N LYS A 314 18.63 2.42 2.08
CA LYS A 314 18.48 3.38 3.20
C LYS A 314 18.41 4.83 2.74
N ASP A 315 19.08 5.15 1.64
CA ASP A 315 19.27 6.53 1.18
C ASP A 315 18.65 6.77 -0.20
N VAL A 316 17.42 6.29 -0.43
CA VAL A 316 16.69 6.59 -1.68
C VAL A 316 16.11 8.00 -1.62
N LYS A 317 16.10 8.68 -2.76
CA LYS A 317 15.71 10.09 -2.88
C LYS A 317 14.69 10.26 -4.00
N PRO A 318 13.43 9.83 -3.80
CA PRO A 318 12.39 10.10 -4.78
C PRO A 318 12.11 11.61 -4.84
N GLN A 319 11.55 12.10 -5.94
CA GLN A 319 11.34 13.55 -6.12
C GLN A 319 10.50 14.22 -5.03
N TRP A 320 9.59 13.47 -4.40
CA TRP A 320 8.70 13.96 -3.34
C TRP A 320 9.28 13.87 -1.92
N GLN A 321 10.52 13.35 -1.74
CA GLN A 321 11.14 13.25 -0.43
C GLN A 321 12.68 13.27 -0.46
N ASN A 322 13.29 13.98 0.48
CA ASN A 322 14.74 14.17 0.50
C ASN A 322 15.54 12.88 0.74
N VAL A 323 15.09 12.04 1.69
CA VAL A 323 15.67 10.71 2.00
C VAL A 323 14.57 9.82 2.57
N THR A 324 14.51 8.58 2.12
CA THR A 324 13.70 7.51 2.70
C THR A 324 14.35 6.16 2.45
N GLY A 325 13.92 5.12 3.18
CA GLY A 325 14.31 3.75 2.89
C GLY A 325 13.34 3.06 1.92
N TYR A 326 13.78 1.96 1.32
CA TYR A 326 12.99 1.14 0.43
C TYR A 326 13.30 -0.35 0.61
N GLY A 327 12.25 -1.18 0.57
CA GLY A 327 12.33 -2.64 0.70
C GLY A 327 11.86 -3.34 -0.57
N TYR A 328 11.13 -4.45 -0.43
CA TYR A 328 10.50 -5.13 -1.57
C TYR A 328 9.14 -4.51 -1.87
N GLN A 329 9.14 -3.42 -2.63
CA GLN A 329 7.95 -2.63 -3.00
C GLN A 329 7.24 -1.95 -1.81
N TRP A 330 7.99 -1.64 -0.75
CA TRP A 330 7.53 -0.89 0.42
C TRP A 330 8.45 0.30 0.68
N TRP A 331 7.87 1.44 1.01
CA TRP A 331 8.60 2.61 1.50
C TRP A 331 8.85 2.49 3.00
N ILE A 332 10.01 2.96 3.44
CA ILE A 332 10.41 3.00 4.84
C ILE A 332 10.71 4.47 5.20
N PRO A 333 9.68 5.28 5.51
CA PRO A 333 9.82 6.70 5.82
C PRO A 333 10.84 6.98 6.94
N GLU A 334 10.87 6.09 7.93
CA GLU A 334 11.73 6.22 9.10
C GLU A 334 12.23 4.83 9.52
N TYR A 335 13.54 4.65 9.48
CA TYR A 335 14.24 3.51 10.06
C TYR A 335 15.17 4.02 11.16
N THR A 336 15.41 3.19 12.17
CA THR A 336 16.36 3.49 13.24
C THR A 336 17.67 2.76 13.02
N ASP A 337 18.78 3.33 13.52
CA ASP A 337 20.14 2.79 13.36
C ASP A 337 20.32 1.39 13.99
N ASN A 338 19.41 0.96 14.86
CA ASN A 338 19.40 -0.39 15.44
C ASN A 338 18.85 -1.46 14.48
N GLY A 339 18.48 -1.09 13.25
CA GLY A 339 17.96 -2.00 12.22
C GLY A 339 16.45 -2.23 12.28
N LYS A 340 15.72 -1.60 13.21
CA LYS A 340 14.25 -1.65 13.27
C LYS A 340 13.63 -0.49 12.50
N THR A 341 12.59 -0.83 11.75
CA THR A 341 11.72 0.12 11.05
C THR A 341 10.60 0.57 11.99
N ASN A 342 10.42 1.88 12.15
CA ASN A 342 9.32 2.43 12.94
C ASN A 342 8.02 2.49 12.13
N ILE A 343 8.14 2.72 10.83
CA ILE A 343 7.04 2.88 9.89
C ILE A 343 7.41 2.24 8.57
N TYR A 344 6.54 1.41 8.01
CA TYR A 344 6.58 1.07 6.59
C TYR A 344 5.25 1.43 5.93
N SER A 345 5.32 1.76 4.64
CA SER A 345 4.21 2.35 3.92
C SER A 345 4.14 1.86 2.48
N ALA A 346 2.94 1.50 2.04
CA ALA A 346 2.61 1.43 0.63
C ALA A 346 2.10 2.81 0.21
N ASN A 347 2.67 3.39 -0.85
CA ASN A 347 2.35 4.75 -1.30
C ASN A 347 1.86 4.71 -2.74
N GLY A 348 0.73 5.36 -2.99
CA GLY A 348 0.10 5.53 -4.28
C GLY A 348 -0.07 7.00 -4.65
N TYR A 349 0.07 7.29 -5.94
CA TYR A 349 -0.16 8.62 -6.49
C TYR A 349 -1.56 9.15 -6.14
N GLY A 350 -1.70 10.46 -6.00
CA GLY A 350 -2.96 11.10 -5.59
C GLY A 350 -3.29 10.98 -4.09
N GLY A 351 -2.42 10.36 -3.27
CA GLY A 351 -2.60 10.31 -1.82
C GLY A 351 -3.14 8.99 -1.28
N GLN A 352 -2.85 7.88 -1.95
CA GLN A 352 -3.22 6.55 -1.45
C GLN A 352 -2.14 6.07 -0.49
N TYR A 353 -2.49 5.79 0.76
CA TYR A 353 -1.51 5.32 1.73
C TYR A 353 -2.07 4.17 2.56
N LEU A 354 -1.27 3.12 2.69
CA LEU A 354 -1.36 2.16 3.79
C LEU A 354 -0.08 2.29 4.61
N MET A 355 -0.16 2.97 5.74
CA MET A 355 0.98 3.17 6.65
C MET A 355 0.80 2.32 7.90
N ILE A 356 1.87 1.64 8.31
CA ILE A 356 1.85 0.73 9.46
C ILE A 356 3.03 1.07 10.37
N ALA A 357 2.74 1.24 11.66
CA ALA A 357 3.73 1.44 12.71
C ALA A 357 3.65 0.29 13.73
N PRO A 358 4.42 -0.80 13.53
CA PRO A 358 4.30 -2.00 14.36
C PRO A 358 4.55 -1.78 15.84
N GLU A 359 5.52 -0.94 16.20
CA GLU A 359 5.84 -0.62 17.61
C GLU A 359 4.68 0.06 18.35
N HIS A 360 3.73 0.63 17.59
CA HIS A 360 2.56 1.33 18.12
C HIS A 360 1.24 0.56 17.87
N ASN A 361 1.30 -0.66 17.31
CA ASN A 361 0.16 -1.44 16.86
C ASN A 361 -0.82 -0.62 16.02
N LEU A 362 -0.30 0.17 15.09
CA LEU A 362 -1.05 1.24 14.45
C LEU A 362 -1.05 1.10 12.93
N ILE A 363 -2.22 1.35 12.34
CA ILE A 363 -2.46 1.33 10.89
C ILE A 363 -3.19 2.61 10.53
N ILE A 364 -2.74 3.28 9.47
CA ILE A 364 -3.47 4.38 8.83
C ILE A 364 -3.75 4.01 7.39
N VAL A 365 -4.99 4.23 6.97
CA VAL A 365 -5.37 4.24 5.56
C VAL A 365 -5.82 5.64 5.17
N PHE A 366 -5.21 6.17 4.12
CA PHE A 366 -5.72 7.34 3.40
C PHE A 366 -6.08 6.94 1.98
N ASN A 367 -7.21 7.43 1.51
CA ASN A 367 -7.55 7.50 0.11
C ASN A 367 -7.79 8.97 -0.25
N GLY A 368 -7.33 9.38 -1.42
CA GLY A 368 -7.52 10.74 -1.94
C GLY A 368 -7.34 10.78 -3.44
N TRP A 369 -7.42 11.94 -4.06
CA TRP A 369 -7.19 12.09 -5.51
C TRP A 369 -6.51 13.41 -5.87
N ASN A 370 -5.43 13.72 -5.15
CA ASN A 370 -4.58 14.89 -5.36
C ASN A 370 -3.65 14.73 -6.58
N ILE A 371 -4.23 14.58 -7.78
CA ILE A 371 -3.47 14.35 -9.02
C ILE A 371 -3.22 15.63 -9.82
N ASN A 372 -3.97 16.69 -9.54
CA ASN A 372 -3.97 17.92 -10.34
C ASN A 372 -3.36 19.13 -9.62
N ASP A 373 -3.38 19.13 -8.28
CA ASP A 373 -2.95 20.24 -7.46
C ASP A 373 -2.17 19.70 -6.25
N GLU A 374 -1.11 20.41 -5.85
CA GLU A 374 -0.37 20.09 -4.63
C GLU A 374 -1.11 20.64 -3.40
N PRO A 375 -1.42 19.81 -2.39
CA PRO A 375 -2.06 20.27 -1.17
C PRO A 375 -1.09 21.04 -0.26
N GLU A 376 -1.62 21.94 0.57
CA GLU A 376 -0.83 22.68 1.56
C GLU A 376 -0.16 21.74 2.59
N LYS A 377 -0.86 20.69 2.99
CA LYS A 377 -0.40 19.69 3.96
C LYS A 377 -0.35 18.30 3.33
N SER A 378 0.65 17.53 3.76
CA SER A 378 0.86 16.16 3.29
C SER A 378 0.24 15.13 4.23
N THR A 379 -0.66 14.29 3.71
CA THR A 379 -1.22 13.15 4.47
C THR A 379 -0.17 12.09 4.81
N TYR A 380 0.88 11.95 3.99
CA TYR A 380 2.03 11.07 4.26
C TYR A 380 2.74 11.42 5.59
N ARG A 381 2.76 12.70 5.96
CA ARG A 381 3.40 13.17 7.19
C ARG A 381 2.55 13.00 8.44
N VAL A 382 1.23 12.76 8.29
CA VAL A 382 0.30 12.71 9.44
C VAL A 382 0.70 11.67 10.47
N LEU A 383 1.11 10.47 10.04
CA LEU A 383 1.51 9.42 10.97
C LEU A 383 2.69 9.86 11.84
N GLN A 384 3.75 10.35 11.20
CA GLN A 384 5.01 10.69 11.84
C GLN A 384 4.92 11.98 12.66
N ASP A 385 4.28 13.01 12.14
CA ASP A 385 4.35 14.36 12.70
C ASP A 385 3.20 14.68 13.66
N ARG A 386 2.10 13.93 13.58
CA ARG A 386 0.89 14.22 14.35
C ARG A 386 0.50 13.05 15.25
N ILE A 387 0.33 11.85 14.68
CA ILE A 387 -0.22 10.70 15.39
C ILE A 387 0.79 10.09 16.37
N ILE A 388 1.99 9.72 15.91
CA ILE A 388 3.02 9.14 16.79
C ILE A 388 3.42 10.10 17.93
N PRO A 389 3.63 11.41 17.71
CA PRO A 389 3.92 12.35 18.79
C PRO A 389 2.79 12.45 19.81
N ALA A 390 1.53 12.34 19.39
CA ALA A 390 0.38 12.32 20.30
C ALA A 390 0.37 11.07 21.19
N LEU A 391 0.94 9.95 20.72
CA LEU A 391 1.14 8.74 21.52
C LEU A 391 2.33 8.87 22.49
N LYS A 392 3.38 9.60 22.10
CA LYS A 392 4.62 9.77 22.88
C LYS A 392 4.54 10.87 23.94
N LYS A 393 3.62 11.84 23.82
CA LYS A 393 3.39 12.88 24.84
C LYS A 393 2.76 12.27 26.09
N ASN A 394 3.61 11.62 26.90
CA ASN A 394 3.39 11.24 28.30
C ASN A 394 4.72 10.93 28.97
#